data_AF-A0AAE4QKH9-F1
#
_entry.id   AF-A0AAE4QKH9-F1
#
_cell.length_a   1.000
_cell.length_b   1.000
_cell.length_c   1.000
_cell.angle_alpha   90.00
_cell.angle_beta   90.00
_cell.angle_gamma   90.00
#
_symmetry.space_group_name_H-M   'P 1'
#
loop_
_entity.id
_entity.type
_entity.pdbx_description
1 polymer ?
#
loop_
_entity_poly.entity_id
_entity_poly.type
_entity_poly.pdbx_seq_one_letter_code
_entity_poly.pdbx_strand_id
1 'polypeptide(L)'
;MKHTIWAPICLFLSFCGGSIDLEKFASSRTGDRKGTPALFYLNEAEFSAKNFRKEFFFERKHIAGKFEPVTPEEIEAELQRYIEESILLNEAIAKTDLNSAEAQKYLWPFIRKAVISYYLSKESGEFDVAENSSEVEVSDELIDKFYSQNKELMKEKNPAEIKKKLKNTAILLKVREQISLSQEKKKIIIGKMRQSNKVRIVQKEVFTEELYEK
;
A
#
# COMPACT_ATOMS: atom_id res chain seq x y z
N MET A 1 11.04 -58.17 -32.41
CA MET A 1 9.74 -58.41 -31.75
C MET A 1 9.35 -57.17 -30.97
N LYS A 2 8.17 -56.61 -31.28
CA LYS A 2 7.51 -55.52 -30.55
C LYS A 2 6.89 -56.10 -29.28
N HIS A 3 6.97 -55.40 -28.14
CA HIS A 3 5.98 -55.37 -27.06
C HIS A 3 6.31 -54.16 -26.14
N THR A 4 5.61 -53.02 -26.32
CA THR A 4 4.51 -52.51 -25.45
C THR A 4 4.93 -52.24 -24.00
N ILE A 5 5.20 -50.97 -23.66
CA ILE A 5 4.34 -50.03 -22.91
C ILE A 5 4.00 -50.54 -21.51
N TRP A 6 4.53 -49.84 -20.49
CA TRP A 6 3.81 -49.42 -19.29
C TRP A 6 4.58 -48.27 -18.64
N ALA A 7 4.15 -47.03 -18.87
CA ALA A 7 4.25 -46.01 -17.84
C ALA A 7 3.30 -46.45 -16.71
N PRO A 8 3.66 -46.23 -15.44
CA PRO A 8 2.90 -45.18 -14.79
C PRO A 8 3.68 -44.41 -13.69
N ILE A 9 2.99 -43.39 -13.21
CA ILE A 9 3.16 -42.73 -11.91
C ILE A 9 4.06 -41.48 -11.96
N CYS A 10 3.45 -40.42 -12.49
CA CYS A 10 3.46 -39.09 -11.91
C CYS A 10 3.61 -39.11 -10.37
N LEU A 11 4.74 -38.65 -9.84
CA LEU A 11 4.89 -38.33 -8.43
C LEU A 11 5.95 -37.23 -8.28
N PHE A 12 5.69 -36.01 -8.74
CA PHE A 12 6.31 -34.78 -8.23
C PHE A 12 5.46 -33.54 -8.61
N LEU A 13 4.17 -33.59 -8.30
CA LEU A 13 3.34 -32.40 -8.17
C LEU A 13 2.72 -32.36 -6.78
N SER A 14 3.56 -32.50 -5.76
CA SER A 14 3.26 -31.99 -4.43
C SER A 14 3.55 -30.49 -4.46
N PHE A 15 2.66 -29.72 -5.08
CA PHE A 15 2.60 -28.28 -4.83
C PHE A 15 2.18 -28.16 -3.37
N CYS A 16 3.17 -28.01 -2.49
CA CYS A 16 2.97 -27.79 -1.07
C CYS A 16 2.15 -26.50 -0.94
N GLY A 17 0.87 -26.63 -0.60
CA GLY A 17 0.01 -25.49 -0.30
C GLY A 17 0.57 -24.80 0.94
N GLY A 18 1.41 -23.79 0.74
CA GLY A 18 2.01 -23.04 1.84
C GLY A 18 0.92 -22.25 2.54
N SER A 19 0.55 -22.65 3.76
CA SER A 19 -0.12 -21.77 4.70
C SER A 19 0.84 -20.63 5.05
N ILE A 20 0.35 -19.38 5.05
CA ILE A 20 1.15 -18.25 5.52
C ILE A 20 1.32 -18.42 7.02
N ASP A 21 2.56 -18.53 7.48
CA ASP A 21 2.91 -18.45 8.90
C ASP A 21 2.86 -16.97 9.31
N LEU A 22 1.75 -16.58 9.93
CA LEU A 22 1.45 -15.19 10.26
C LEU A 22 2.29 -14.70 11.44
N GLU A 23 2.59 -15.58 12.37
CA GLU A 23 3.44 -15.28 13.52
C GLU A 23 4.89 -15.01 13.08
N LYS A 24 5.44 -15.87 12.22
CA LYS A 24 6.77 -15.66 11.64
C LYS A 24 6.82 -14.39 10.79
N PHE A 25 5.78 -14.14 10.00
CA PHE A 25 5.68 -12.93 9.19
C PHE A 25 5.66 -11.68 10.09
N ALA A 26 4.76 -11.61 11.06
CA ALA A 26 4.64 -10.48 11.98
C ALA A 26 5.93 -10.26 12.77
N SER A 27 6.53 -11.34 13.30
CA SER A 27 7.80 -11.26 14.05
C SER A 27 8.94 -10.73 13.19
N SER A 28 9.05 -11.17 11.93
CA SER A 28 10.06 -10.67 11.01
C SER A 28 9.86 -9.18 10.72
N ARG A 29 8.62 -8.74 10.46
CA ARG A 29 8.32 -7.34 10.15
C ARG A 29 8.53 -6.42 11.35
N THR A 30 8.19 -6.85 12.56
CA THR A 30 8.52 -6.12 13.79
C THR A 30 10.02 -6.09 14.05
N GLY A 31 10.72 -7.19 13.74
CA GLY A 31 12.18 -7.28 13.81
C GLY A 31 12.89 -6.30 12.87
N ASP A 32 12.37 -6.11 11.65
CA ASP A 32 12.90 -5.17 10.65
C ASP A 32 12.93 -3.72 11.16
N ARG A 33 12.14 -3.36 12.18
CA ARG A 33 12.13 -2.01 12.76
C ARG A 33 13.40 -1.66 13.55
N LYS A 34 14.15 -2.67 13.99
CA LYS A 34 15.36 -2.51 14.82
C LYS A 34 16.59 -2.11 13.99
N GLY A 35 17.54 -1.41 14.61
CA GLY A 35 18.87 -1.13 14.04
C GLY A 35 19.36 0.30 14.22
N THR A 36 20.48 0.61 13.55
CA THR A 36 21.21 1.88 13.64
C THR A 36 21.04 2.79 12.41
N PRO A 37 21.14 4.13 12.55
CA PRO A 37 21.25 4.87 13.81
C PRO A 37 19.92 4.83 14.58
N ALA A 38 20.01 4.75 15.91
CA ALA A 38 18.85 4.70 16.77
C ALA A 38 18.02 5.99 16.67
N LEU A 39 16.71 5.85 16.47
CA LEU A 39 15.71 6.89 16.59
C LEU A 39 15.16 6.97 18.01
N PHE A 40 14.94 5.81 18.62
CA PHE A 40 14.52 5.65 20.01
C PHE A 40 14.95 4.26 20.52
N TYR A 41 14.78 4.05 21.82
CA TYR A 41 15.05 2.77 22.49
C TYR A 41 13.76 2.24 23.11
N LEU A 42 13.54 0.93 23.00
CA LEU A 42 12.46 0.24 23.68
C LEU A 42 13.03 -1.04 24.29
N ASN A 43 12.99 -1.16 25.63
CA ASN A 43 13.61 -2.25 26.38
C ASN A 43 15.06 -2.49 25.95
N GLU A 44 15.87 -1.42 25.94
CA GLU A 44 17.29 -1.41 25.53
C GLU A 44 17.55 -1.74 24.05
N ALA A 45 16.55 -2.17 23.29
CA ALA A 45 16.69 -2.40 21.86
C ALA A 45 16.62 -1.08 21.08
N GLU A 46 17.55 -0.90 20.16
CA GLU A 46 17.61 0.23 19.23
C GLU A 46 16.59 0.07 18.09
N PHE A 47 15.76 1.10 17.88
CA PHE A 47 14.85 1.19 16.74
C PHE A 47 15.38 2.17 15.70
N SER A 48 15.45 1.76 14.45
CA SER A 48 16.25 2.46 13.42
C SER A 48 15.53 3.67 12.84
N ALA A 49 16.20 4.82 12.81
CA ALA A 49 15.73 6.02 12.12
C ALA A 49 15.56 5.83 10.60
N LYS A 50 16.35 4.95 9.98
CA LYS A 50 16.25 4.65 8.54
C LYS A 50 14.94 3.92 8.22
N ASN A 51 14.67 2.85 8.96
CA ASN A 51 13.47 2.02 8.81
C ASN A 51 12.19 2.81 9.12
N PHE A 52 12.18 3.62 10.19
CA PHE A 52 11.07 4.55 10.45
C PHE A 52 10.78 5.45 9.23
N ARG A 53 11.79 6.14 8.68
CA ARG A 53 11.59 7.02 7.50
C ARG A 53 11.07 6.24 6.30
N LYS A 54 11.58 5.03 6.07
CA LYS A 54 11.15 4.17 4.96
C LYS A 54 9.67 3.80 5.10
N GLU A 55 9.26 3.31 6.27
CA GLU A 55 7.86 2.97 6.56
C GLU A 55 6.97 4.22 6.48
N PHE A 56 7.38 5.32 7.12
CA PHE A 56 6.64 6.58 7.09
C PHE A 56 6.35 7.07 5.67
N PHE A 57 7.38 7.20 4.82
CA PHE A 57 7.17 7.68 3.46
C PHE A 57 6.39 6.67 2.60
N PHE A 58 6.59 5.36 2.84
CA PHE A 58 5.83 4.34 2.14
C PHE A 58 4.35 4.43 2.48
N GLU A 59 4.00 4.39 3.77
CA GLU A 59 2.60 4.45 4.22
C GLU A 59 1.94 5.76 3.81
N ARG A 60 2.65 6.88 3.96
CA ARG A 60 2.13 8.19 3.59
C ARG A 60 1.71 8.25 2.12
N LYS A 61 2.56 7.75 1.23
CA LYS A 61 2.31 7.79 -0.22
C LYS A 61 1.36 6.70 -0.70
N HIS A 62 1.59 5.46 -0.28
CA HIS A 62 0.90 4.28 -0.83
C HIS A 62 -0.37 3.89 -0.09
N ILE A 63 -0.49 4.26 1.18
CA ILE A 63 -1.65 3.92 2.02
C ILE A 63 -2.52 5.15 2.26
N ALA A 64 -1.94 6.26 2.72
CA ALA A 64 -2.68 7.48 3.01
C ALA A 64 -2.94 8.38 1.79
N GLY A 65 -2.23 8.17 0.67
CA GLY A 65 -2.39 8.98 -0.55
C GLY A 65 -2.00 10.45 -0.37
N LYS A 66 -1.10 10.73 0.57
CA LYS A 66 -0.60 12.08 0.88
C LYS A 66 0.71 12.35 0.14
N PHE A 67 0.76 13.44 -0.61
CA PHE A 67 1.90 13.82 -1.46
C PHE A 67 2.40 15.25 -1.21
N GLU A 68 1.67 16.01 -0.41
CA GLU A 68 2.07 17.32 0.07
C GLU A 68 3.34 17.24 0.93
N PRO A 69 4.12 18.33 1.03
CA PRO A 69 5.29 18.37 1.90
C PRO A 69 4.95 17.99 3.34
N VAL A 70 5.84 17.21 3.96
CA VAL A 70 5.71 16.78 5.35
C VAL A 70 5.96 17.94 6.30
N THR A 71 5.18 18.02 7.38
CA THR A 71 5.39 19.00 8.47
C THR A 71 6.05 18.34 9.69
N PRO A 72 6.75 19.11 10.55
CA PRO A 72 7.31 18.58 11.79
C PRO A 72 6.27 17.91 12.68
N GLU A 73 5.08 18.49 12.79
CA GLU A 73 3.99 17.96 13.63
C GLU A 73 3.50 16.61 13.11
N GLU A 74 3.45 16.42 11.78
CA GLU A 74 3.12 15.12 11.17
C GLU A 74 4.17 14.06 11.53
N ILE A 75 5.46 14.41 11.52
CA ILE A 75 6.55 13.49 11.88
C ILE A 75 6.47 13.09 13.35
N GLU A 76 6.23 14.05 14.24
CA GLU A 76 6.13 13.80 15.68
C GLU A 76 4.93 12.89 16.01
N ALA A 77 3.76 13.19 15.45
CA ALA A 77 2.57 12.36 15.64
C ALA A 77 2.76 10.94 15.11
N GLU A 78 3.40 10.82 13.94
CA GLU A 78 3.73 9.52 13.35
C GLU A 78 4.72 8.73 14.20
N LEU A 79 5.75 9.39 14.72
CA LEU A 79 6.74 8.75 15.57
C LEU A 79 6.10 8.17 16.83
N GLN A 80 5.19 8.92 17.48
CA GLN A 80 4.47 8.40 18.64
C GLN A 80 3.62 7.18 18.28
N ARG A 81 2.88 7.24 17.16
CA ARG A 81 2.12 6.09 16.67
C ARG A 81 3.01 4.88 16.40
N TYR A 82 4.16 5.09 15.77
CA TYR A 82 5.13 4.03 15.45
C TYR A 82 5.69 3.34 16.70
N ILE A 83 5.95 4.12 17.76
CA ILE A 83 6.40 3.60 19.06
C ILE A 83 5.28 2.78 19.70
N GLU A 84 4.09 3.35 19.83
CA GLU A 84 2.92 2.68 20.42
C GLU A 84 2.58 1.38 19.68
N GLU A 85 2.53 1.43 18.34
CA GLU A 85 2.28 0.25 17.52
C GLU A 85 3.36 -0.81 17.72
N SER A 86 4.64 -0.42 17.81
CA SER A 86 5.72 -1.39 18.05
C SER A 86 5.58 -2.09 19.40
N ILE A 87 5.11 -1.38 20.44
CA ILE A 87 4.81 -1.98 21.74
C ILE A 87 3.64 -2.97 21.62
N LEU A 88 2.54 -2.53 21.01
CA LEU A 88 1.33 -3.35 20.85
C LEU A 88 1.57 -4.58 19.98
N LEU A 89 2.36 -4.47 18.91
CA LEU A 89 2.73 -5.59 18.05
C LEU A 89 3.55 -6.64 18.81
N ASN A 90 4.56 -6.21 19.59
CA ASN A 90 5.35 -7.13 20.40
C ASN A 90 4.48 -7.89 21.41
N GLU A 91 3.57 -7.19 22.08
CA GLU A 91 2.63 -7.78 23.05
C GLU A 91 1.65 -8.75 22.37
N ALA A 92 1.06 -8.35 21.24
CA ALA A 92 0.11 -9.17 20.50
C ALA A 92 0.77 -10.46 20.00
N ILE A 93 1.96 -10.38 19.40
CA ILE A 93 2.71 -11.55 18.92
C ILE A 93 3.02 -12.50 20.09
N ALA A 94 3.39 -11.99 21.27
CA ALA A 94 3.71 -12.82 22.42
C ALA A 94 2.49 -13.50 23.06
N LYS A 95 1.31 -12.90 22.96
CA LYS A 95 0.10 -13.34 23.70
C LYS A 95 -0.97 -14.00 22.85
N THR A 96 -0.86 -13.97 21.53
CA THR A 96 -1.90 -14.50 20.62
C THR A 96 -1.33 -15.57 19.69
N ASP A 97 -2.08 -16.66 19.53
CA ASP A 97 -1.80 -17.63 18.47
C ASP A 97 -2.36 -17.12 17.14
N LEU A 98 -1.52 -16.38 16.41
CA LEU A 98 -1.83 -15.83 15.09
C LEU A 98 -1.99 -16.93 14.02
N ASN A 99 -1.52 -18.14 14.30
CA ASN A 99 -1.62 -19.29 13.41
C ASN A 99 -2.86 -20.15 13.69
N SER A 100 -3.64 -19.83 14.73
CA SER A 100 -4.92 -20.49 15.03
C SER A 100 -5.94 -20.35 13.88
N ALA A 101 -6.83 -21.33 13.74
CA ALA A 101 -7.89 -21.30 12.73
C ALA A 101 -8.83 -20.09 12.89
N GLU A 102 -9.07 -19.66 14.13
CA GLU A 102 -9.86 -18.47 14.44
C GLU A 102 -9.18 -17.19 13.96
N ALA A 103 -7.90 -16.99 14.31
CA ALA A 103 -7.13 -15.82 13.87
C ALA A 103 -7.01 -15.77 12.35
N GLN A 104 -6.69 -16.89 11.71
CA GLN A 104 -6.61 -16.96 10.24
C GLN A 104 -7.95 -16.62 9.58
N LYS A 105 -9.07 -17.11 10.12
CA LYS A 105 -10.41 -16.76 9.62
C LYS A 105 -10.71 -15.27 9.78
N TYR A 106 -10.32 -14.68 10.90
CA TYR A 106 -10.47 -13.25 11.15
C TYR A 106 -9.61 -12.38 10.22
N LEU A 107 -8.36 -12.79 9.98
CA LEU A 107 -7.39 -12.02 9.19
C LEU A 107 -7.55 -12.19 7.67
N TRP A 108 -8.10 -13.32 7.23
CA TRP A 108 -8.22 -13.64 5.80
C TRP A 108 -8.88 -12.54 4.95
N PRO A 109 -9.99 -11.89 5.36
CA PRO A 109 -10.58 -10.80 4.60
C PRO A 109 -9.64 -9.62 4.34
N PHE A 110 -8.70 -9.35 5.25
CA PHE A 110 -7.70 -8.29 5.12
C PHE A 110 -6.54 -8.74 4.22
N ILE A 111 -5.99 -9.93 4.47
CA ILE A 111 -4.89 -10.50 3.67
C ILE A 111 -5.30 -10.63 2.20
N ARG A 112 -6.48 -11.20 1.92
CA ARG A 112 -6.93 -11.37 0.52
C ARG A 112 -7.10 -10.03 -0.20
N LYS A 113 -7.62 -9.01 0.49
CA LYS A 113 -7.76 -7.66 -0.08
C LYS A 113 -6.40 -7.01 -0.31
N ALA A 114 -5.47 -7.14 0.62
CA ALA A 114 -4.12 -6.61 0.51
C ALA A 114 -3.35 -7.22 -0.67
N VAL A 115 -3.41 -8.55 -0.84
CA VAL A 115 -2.76 -9.25 -1.96
C VAL A 115 -3.32 -8.77 -3.31
N ILE A 116 -4.65 -8.69 -3.44
CA ILE A 116 -5.30 -8.21 -4.67
C ILE A 116 -4.94 -6.74 -4.93
N SER A 117 -4.98 -5.90 -3.90
CA SER A 117 -4.65 -4.47 -4.02
C SER A 117 -3.21 -4.27 -4.45
N TYR A 118 -2.26 -4.96 -3.81
CA TYR A 118 -0.84 -4.92 -4.16
C TYR A 118 -0.63 -5.30 -5.63
N TYR A 119 -1.24 -6.41 -6.07
CA TYR A 119 -1.16 -6.84 -7.46
C TYR A 119 -1.69 -5.77 -8.43
N LEU A 120 -2.89 -5.24 -8.17
CA LEU A 120 -3.49 -4.24 -9.03
C LEU A 120 -2.70 -2.92 -9.07
N SER A 121 -2.19 -2.45 -7.93
CA SER A 121 -1.35 -1.24 -7.86
C SER A 121 -0.03 -1.41 -8.61
N LYS A 122 0.56 -2.61 -8.55
CA LYS A 122 1.77 -2.94 -9.32
C LYS A 122 1.48 -2.93 -10.82
N GLU A 123 0.46 -3.66 -11.26
CA GLU A 123 0.13 -3.78 -12.69
C GLU A 123 -0.38 -2.46 -13.30
N SER A 124 -1.01 -1.59 -12.51
CA SER A 124 -1.45 -0.29 -13.01
C SER A 124 -0.34 0.76 -13.10
N GLY A 125 0.85 0.48 -12.54
CA GLY A 125 1.93 1.45 -12.38
C GLY A 125 1.67 2.50 -11.28
N GLU A 126 0.76 2.22 -10.34
CA GLU A 126 0.44 3.18 -9.28
C GLU A 126 1.60 3.37 -8.30
N PHE A 127 2.35 2.29 -8.03
CA PHE A 127 3.55 2.38 -7.20
C PHE A 127 4.60 3.31 -7.82
N ASP A 128 4.83 3.21 -9.13
CA ASP A 128 5.79 4.06 -9.83
C ASP A 128 5.40 5.54 -9.74
N VAL A 129 4.10 5.87 -9.86
CA VAL A 129 3.61 7.24 -9.71
C VAL A 129 3.86 7.77 -8.29
N ALA A 130 3.58 6.95 -7.27
CA ALA A 130 3.74 7.34 -5.88
C ALA A 130 5.22 7.48 -5.47
N GLU A 131 6.08 6.56 -5.89
CA GLU A 131 7.52 6.59 -5.59
C GLU A 131 8.18 7.82 -6.21
N ASN A 132 7.86 8.13 -7.47
CA ASN A 132 8.44 9.24 -8.23
C ASN A 132 7.67 10.56 -8.09
N SER A 133 6.73 10.66 -7.14
CA SER A 133 5.89 11.86 -6.96
C SER A 133 6.70 13.14 -6.68
N SER A 134 7.89 13.00 -6.09
CA SER A 134 8.81 14.11 -5.80
C SER A 134 9.58 14.61 -7.02
N GLU A 135 9.59 13.83 -8.11
CA GLU A 135 10.27 14.15 -9.37
C GLU A 135 9.31 14.84 -10.36
N VAL A 136 8.04 15.03 -9.97
CA VAL A 136 7.05 15.68 -10.81
C VAL A 136 7.39 17.16 -10.95
N GLU A 137 7.81 17.55 -12.14
CA GLU A 137 8.12 18.94 -12.46
C GLU A 137 6.91 19.69 -13.04
N VAL A 138 6.88 20.99 -12.75
CA VAL A 138 5.96 21.99 -13.30
C VAL A 138 6.80 23.18 -13.77
N SER A 139 6.52 23.67 -14.98
CA SER A 139 7.23 24.80 -15.58
C SER A 139 7.05 26.08 -14.75
N ASP A 140 8.17 26.71 -14.39
CA ASP A 140 8.17 27.98 -13.67
C ASP A 140 7.54 29.11 -14.53
N GLU A 141 7.68 29.04 -15.85
CA GLU A 141 7.05 30.00 -16.77
C GLU A 141 5.51 29.95 -16.70
N LEU A 142 4.94 28.74 -16.56
CA LEU A 142 3.49 28.58 -16.41
C LEU A 142 3.00 29.13 -15.07
N ILE A 143 3.76 28.92 -13.99
CA ILE A 143 3.46 29.47 -12.67
C ILE A 143 3.52 31.00 -12.70
N ASP A 144 4.54 31.56 -13.34
CA ASP A 144 4.72 33.01 -13.45
C ASP A 144 3.63 33.67 -14.29
N LYS A 145 3.24 33.04 -15.39
CA LYS A 145 2.11 33.49 -16.22
C LYS A 145 0.79 33.44 -15.44
N PHE A 146 0.50 32.32 -14.77
CA PHE A 146 -0.72 32.16 -13.98
C PHE A 146 -0.79 33.18 -12.83
N TYR A 147 0.31 33.39 -12.10
CA TYR A 147 0.39 34.40 -11.05
C TYR A 147 0.11 35.81 -11.60
N SER A 148 0.77 36.19 -12.71
CA SER A 148 0.63 37.52 -13.30
C SER A 148 -0.81 37.81 -13.76
N GLN A 149 -1.50 36.80 -14.29
CA GLN A 149 -2.89 36.93 -14.75
C GLN A 149 -3.92 37.00 -13.60
N ASN A 150 -3.58 36.51 -12.41
CA ASN A 150 -4.50 36.39 -11.29
C ASN A 150 -4.07 37.19 -10.05
N LYS A 151 -3.08 38.07 -10.20
CA LYS A 151 -2.44 38.78 -9.08
C LYS A 151 -3.44 39.53 -8.20
N GLU A 152 -4.42 40.19 -8.80
CA GLU A 152 -5.46 40.96 -8.10
C GLU A 152 -6.38 40.09 -7.22
N LEU A 153 -6.47 38.79 -7.50
CA LEU A 153 -7.27 37.84 -6.72
C LEU A 153 -6.49 37.25 -5.54
N MET A 154 -5.16 37.37 -5.53
CA MET A 154 -4.29 36.75 -4.53
C MET A 154 -3.96 37.75 -3.42
N LYS A 155 -4.61 37.59 -2.26
CA LYS A 155 -4.55 38.50 -1.10
C LYS A 155 -3.22 38.49 -0.33
N GLU A 156 -2.29 37.60 -0.68
CA GLU A 156 -0.98 37.46 -0.01
C GLU A 156 0.02 38.53 -0.50
N LYS A 157 0.81 39.09 0.43
CA LYS A 157 1.74 40.20 0.12
C LYS A 157 3.08 39.75 -0.46
N ASN A 158 3.42 38.45 -0.38
CA ASN A 158 4.71 37.92 -0.80
C ASN A 158 4.59 37.09 -2.10
N PRO A 159 4.99 37.64 -3.27
CA PRO A 159 4.90 36.94 -4.55
C PRO A 159 5.67 35.61 -4.60
N ALA A 160 6.81 35.52 -3.92
CA ALA A 160 7.63 34.31 -3.92
C ALA A 160 6.93 33.16 -3.18
N GLU A 161 6.27 33.48 -2.06
CA GLU A 161 5.52 32.49 -1.28
C GLU A 161 4.30 31.98 -2.06
N ILE A 162 3.58 32.88 -2.73
CA ILE A 162 2.44 32.52 -3.60
C ILE A 162 2.90 31.60 -4.72
N LYS A 163 3.96 31.97 -5.45
CA LYS A 163 4.49 31.15 -6.55
C LYS A 163 4.91 29.75 -6.06
N LYS A 164 5.53 29.67 -4.88
CA LYS A 164 5.86 28.39 -4.23
C LYS A 164 4.60 27.55 -3.93
N LYS A 165 3.55 28.16 -3.37
CA LYS A 165 2.26 27.49 -3.11
C LYS A 165 1.59 27.02 -4.40
N LEU A 166 1.61 27.84 -5.45
CA LEU A 166 1.08 27.50 -6.77
C LEU A 166 1.83 26.31 -7.38
N LYS A 167 3.17 26.32 -7.33
CA LYS A 167 4.00 25.22 -7.81
C LYS A 167 3.69 23.91 -7.07
N ASN A 168 3.66 23.95 -5.74
CA ASN A 168 3.30 22.78 -4.93
C ASN A 168 1.89 22.25 -5.24
N THR A 169 0.93 23.16 -5.44
CA THR A 169 -0.44 22.80 -5.80
C THR A 169 -0.50 22.13 -7.18
N ALA A 170 0.22 22.70 -8.16
CA ALA A 170 0.27 22.14 -9.51
C ALA A 170 0.91 20.74 -9.54
N ILE A 171 2.00 20.55 -8.79
CA ILE A 171 2.64 19.24 -8.61
C ILE A 171 1.64 18.24 -8.04
N LEU A 172 0.95 18.60 -6.95
CA LEU A 172 -0.04 17.76 -6.30
C LEU A 172 -1.20 17.38 -7.24
N LEU A 173 -1.69 18.33 -8.03
CA LEU A 173 -2.74 18.07 -9.02
C LEU A 173 -2.28 17.07 -10.09
N LYS A 174 -1.06 17.24 -10.61
CA LYS A 174 -0.48 16.33 -11.61
C LYS A 174 -0.28 14.93 -11.07
N VAL A 175 0.21 14.78 -9.82
CA VAL A 175 0.31 13.47 -9.15
C VAL A 175 -1.08 12.84 -9.00
N ARG A 176 -2.07 13.60 -8.53
CA ARG A 176 -3.46 13.10 -8.36
C ARG A 176 -4.07 12.65 -9.68
N GLU A 177 -3.81 13.36 -10.77
CA GLU A 177 -4.25 12.97 -12.10
C GLU A 177 -3.62 11.65 -12.53
N GLN A 178 -2.30 11.48 -12.34
CA GLN A 178 -1.61 10.22 -12.65
C GLN A 178 -2.11 9.04 -11.80
N ILE A 179 -2.41 9.26 -10.53
CA ILE A 179 -3.04 8.26 -9.66
C ILE A 179 -4.45 7.91 -10.18
N SER A 180 -5.25 8.91 -10.56
CA SER A 180 -6.59 8.68 -11.13
C SER A 180 -6.53 7.83 -12.41
N LEU A 181 -5.59 8.13 -13.30
CA LEU A 181 -5.35 7.31 -14.50
C LEU A 181 -4.96 5.87 -14.16
N SER A 182 -4.15 5.69 -13.12
CA SER A 182 -3.78 4.35 -12.63
C SER A 182 -5.00 3.59 -12.08
N GLN A 183 -5.91 4.27 -11.39
CA GLN A 183 -7.17 3.68 -10.91
C GLN A 183 -8.10 3.27 -12.06
N GLU A 184 -8.18 4.06 -13.14
CA GLU A 184 -8.90 3.66 -14.35
C GLU A 184 -8.25 2.42 -15.01
N LYS A 185 -6.92 2.33 -15.05
CA LYS A 185 -6.22 1.14 -15.53
C LYS A 185 -6.57 -0.11 -14.70
N LYS A 186 -6.70 0.01 -13.37
CA LYS A 186 -7.13 -1.12 -12.50
C LYS A 186 -8.49 -1.66 -12.91
N LYS A 187 -9.46 -0.78 -13.19
CA LYS A 187 -10.80 -1.19 -13.67
C LYS A 187 -10.70 -1.97 -14.99
N ILE A 188 -9.86 -1.49 -15.91
CA ILE A 188 -9.62 -2.16 -17.20
C ILE A 188 -8.98 -3.55 -16.99
N ILE A 189 -7.98 -3.66 -16.12
CA ILE A 189 -7.33 -4.94 -15.78
C ILE A 189 -8.35 -5.94 -15.25
N ILE A 190 -9.17 -5.53 -14.27
CA ILE A 190 -10.24 -6.37 -13.71
C ILE A 190 -11.23 -6.80 -14.81
N GLY A 191 -11.64 -5.87 -15.68
CA GLY A 191 -12.53 -6.17 -16.80
C GLY A 191 -11.96 -7.24 -17.74
N LYS A 192 -10.69 -7.10 -18.14
CA LYS A 192 -9.97 -8.08 -18.97
C LYS A 192 -9.87 -9.44 -18.29
N MET A 193 -9.55 -9.48 -17.00
CA MET A 193 -9.46 -10.72 -16.22
C MET A 193 -10.80 -11.44 -16.12
N ARG A 194 -11.90 -10.71 -15.90
CA ARG A 194 -13.24 -11.32 -15.86
C ARG A 194 -13.63 -11.93 -17.21
N GLN A 195 -13.30 -11.24 -18.30
CA GLN A 195 -13.54 -11.73 -19.67
C GLN A 195 -12.71 -12.98 -19.98
N SER A 196 -11.40 -12.97 -19.68
CA SER A 196 -10.51 -14.09 -19.98
C SER A 196 -10.85 -15.36 -19.19
N ASN A 197 -11.34 -15.22 -17.96
CA ASN A 197 -11.73 -16.34 -17.10
C ASN A 197 -13.18 -16.80 -17.29
N LYS A 198 -13.91 -16.25 -18.27
CA LYS A 198 -15.30 -16.65 -18.59
C LYS A 198 -16.21 -16.73 -17.35
N VAL A 199 -16.14 -15.73 -16.48
CA VAL A 199 -16.87 -15.73 -15.20
C VAL A 199 -18.38 -15.85 -15.44
N ARG A 200 -19.00 -16.89 -14.89
CA ARG A 200 -20.46 -17.09 -14.90
C ARG A 200 -21.01 -17.02 -13.48
N ILE A 201 -22.01 -16.17 -13.25
CA ILE A 201 -22.71 -16.06 -11.97
C ILE A 201 -23.92 -17.00 -12.00
N VAL A 202 -24.02 -17.90 -11.01
CA VAL A 202 -25.19 -18.76 -10.82
C VAL A 202 -26.18 -18.03 -9.92
N GLN A 203 -27.07 -17.24 -10.52
CA GLN A 203 -27.95 -16.29 -9.79
C GLN A 203 -28.78 -16.94 -8.68
N LYS A 204 -29.28 -18.15 -8.91
CA LYS A 204 -30.08 -18.90 -7.91
C LYS A 204 -29.34 -19.18 -6.59
N GLU A 205 -28.01 -19.24 -6.62
CA GLU A 205 -27.19 -19.48 -5.41
C GLU A 205 -26.78 -18.17 -4.73
N VAL A 206 -26.93 -17.02 -5.41
CA VAL A 206 -26.61 -15.69 -4.86
C VAL A 206 -27.76 -15.15 -4.01
N PHE A 207 -29.00 -15.47 -4.40
CA PHE A 207 -30.21 -14.98 -3.76
C PHE A 207 -30.95 -16.12 -3.05
N THR A 208 -30.31 -16.72 -2.05
CA THR A 208 -30.93 -17.75 -1.20
C THR A 208 -31.49 -17.13 0.08
N GLU A 209 -32.59 -17.67 0.60
CA GLU A 209 -33.19 -17.21 1.88
C GLU A 209 -32.18 -17.35 3.05
N GLU A 210 -31.33 -18.38 3.02
CA GLU A 210 -30.25 -18.60 3.99
C GLU A 210 -29.23 -17.44 4.10
N LEU A 211 -29.09 -16.61 3.06
CA LEU A 211 -28.25 -15.42 3.08
C LEU A 211 -28.91 -14.22 3.77
N TYR A 212 -30.23 -14.20 3.88
CA TYR A 212 -31.01 -13.08 4.40
C TYR A 212 -31.57 -13.31 5.81
N GLU A 213 -31.69 -14.56 6.25
CA GLU A 213 -32.39 -14.94 7.49
C GLU A 213 -31.46 -15.39 8.64
N LYS A 214 -30.24 -14.83 8.73
CA LYS A 214 -29.33 -15.08 9.87
C LYS A 214 -29.51 -14.11 11.03
#